data_AF-A0A8D1A634-F1
#
_entry.id   AF-A0A8D1A634-F1
#
_cell.length_a   1.000
_cell.length_b   1.000
_cell.length_c   1.000
_cell.angle_alpha   90.00
_cell.angle_beta   90.00
_cell.angle_gamma   90.00
#
_symmetry.space_group_name_H-M   'P 1'
#
loop_
_entity.id
_entity.type
_entity.pdbx_description
1 polymer ?
#
loop_
_entity_poly.entity_id
_entity_poly.type
_entity_poly.pdbx_seq_one_letter_code
_entity_poly.pdbx_strand_id
1 'polypeptide(L)'
;MTRDQNGTWEMESNDNFEGYMKALDIDFATRKIAVRLTQTKIIEQDGDKFKTKTNSTFRNYDLDFTVGVEFDEYTKGLDNRNVKTLIIWEGDALVCVQKGEKENRGWKQWVEGDKLYLVSPRVHPAPVHCAYTNCEFTQPGALTRKIALPSSPKHQPNACGHIVRKPFPSGSGDSRRKSIWPFL
;
A
#
# COMPACT_ATOMS: atom_id res chain seq x y z
N MET A 1 -20.90 -7.05 5.24
CA MET A 1 -19.43 -7.16 5.38
C MET A 1 -18.83 -5.89 4.80
N THR A 2 -17.63 -5.50 5.21
CA THR A 2 -17.04 -4.22 4.80
C THR A 2 -16.21 -4.41 3.53
N ARG A 3 -16.30 -3.48 2.57
CA ARG A 3 -15.42 -3.40 1.38
C ARG A 3 -14.01 -2.88 1.70
N ASP A 4 -13.64 -2.88 2.96
CA ASP A 4 -12.37 -2.38 3.44
C ASP A 4 -11.30 -3.45 3.26
N GLN A 5 -10.31 -3.18 2.43
CA GLN A 5 -9.18 -4.05 2.16
C GLN A 5 -7.85 -3.43 2.64
N ASN A 6 -7.89 -2.37 3.46
CA ASN A 6 -6.70 -1.76 4.04
C ASN A 6 -5.84 -2.77 4.80
N GLY A 7 -4.53 -2.60 4.70
CA GLY A 7 -3.58 -3.36 5.51
C GLY A 7 -2.34 -3.81 4.74
N THR A 8 -1.51 -4.57 5.46
CA THR A 8 -0.34 -5.26 4.91
C THR A 8 -0.63 -6.75 4.89
N TRP A 9 -0.51 -7.37 3.73
CA TRP A 9 -0.90 -8.74 3.46
C TRP A 9 0.33 -9.54 3.00
N GLU A 10 0.66 -10.60 3.73
CA GLU A 10 1.76 -11.51 3.39
C GLU A 10 1.24 -12.76 2.71
N MET A 11 1.84 -13.13 1.58
CA MET A 11 1.43 -14.30 0.81
C MET A 11 1.66 -15.59 1.61
N GLU A 12 0.59 -16.37 1.77
CA GLU A 12 0.62 -17.69 2.43
C GLU A 12 0.71 -18.81 1.37
N SER A 13 -0.01 -18.66 0.27
CA SER A 13 -0.07 -19.66 -0.81
C SER A 13 -0.19 -19.00 -2.18
N ASN A 14 0.30 -19.70 -3.21
CA ASN A 14 0.27 -19.25 -4.60
C ASN A 14 0.25 -20.44 -5.56
N ASP A 15 -0.96 -20.82 -5.97
CA ASP A 15 -1.23 -21.99 -6.79
C ASP A 15 -1.25 -21.62 -8.28
N ASN A 16 -0.58 -22.44 -9.10
CA ASN A 16 -0.52 -22.33 -10.56
C ASN A 16 0.13 -21.02 -11.09
N PHE A 17 0.89 -20.30 -10.27
CA PHE A 17 1.57 -19.06 -10.67
C PHE A 17 2.48 -19.22 -11.89
N GLU A 18 3.23 -20.33 -11.95
CA GLU A 18 4.13 -20.62 -13.07
C GLU A 18 3.34 -20.77 -14.40
N GLY A 19 2.17 -21.42 -14.36
CA GLY A 19 1.32 -21.60 -15.53
C GLY A 19 0.77 -20.27 -16.05
N TYR A 20 0.38 -19.36 -15.15
CA TYR A 20 -0.04 -18.01 -15.51
C TYR A 20 1.07 -17.17 -16.09
N MET A 21 2.24 -17.13 -15.44
CA MET A 21 3.39 -16.41 -15.97
C MET A 21 3.80 -16.94 -17.35
N LYS A 22 3.68 -18.25 -17.58
CA LYS A 22 3.93 -18.86 -18.89
C LYS A 22 2.93 -18.38 -19.95
N ALA A 23 1.65 -18.25 -19.62
CA ALA A 23 0.64 -17.75 -20.55
C ALA A 23 0.78 -16.25 -20.88
N LEU A 24 1.44 -15.49 -19.99
CA LEU A 24 1.88 -14.12 -20.23
C LEU A 24 3.22 -14.03 -21.00
N ASP A 25 3.76 -15.15 -21.47
CA ASP A 25 5.05 -15.25 -22.18
C ASP A 25 6.27 -14.78 -21.37
N ILE A 26 6.19 -14.82 -20.04
CA ILE A 26 7.35 -14.54 -19.17
C ILE A 26 8.36 -15.67 -19.34
N ASP A 27 9.65 -15.35 -19.49
CA ASP A 27 10.71 -16.33 -19.77
C ASP A 27 10.91 -17.36 -18.64
N PHE A 28 11.44 -18.53 -18.98
CA PHE A 28 11.57 -19.66 -18.05
C PHE A 28 12.39 -19.34 -16.80
N ALA A 29 13.50 -18.58 -16.94
CA ALA A 29 14.37 -18.28 -15.81
C ALA A 29 13.66 -17.36 -14.82
N THR A 30 13.00 -16.31 -15.31
CA THR A 30 12.19 -15.39 -14.50
C THR A 30 11.08 -16.15 -13.75
N ARG A 31 10.39 -17.07 -14.41
CA ARG A 31 9.33 -17.88 -13.76
C ARG A 31 9.86 -18.74 -12.61
N LYS A 32 11.02 -19.38 -12.78
CA LYS A 32 11.61 -20.23 -11.74
C LYS A 32 12.08 -19.45 -10.52
N ILE A 33 12.52 -18.21 -10.71
CA ILE A 33 12.84 -17.31 -9.60
C ILE A 33 11.54 -16.88 -8.92
N ALA A 34 10.59 -16.33 -9.68
CA ALA A 34 9.37 -15.73 -9.14
C ALA A 34 8.49 -16.71 -8.35
N VAL A 35 8.41 -17.99 -8.74
CA VAL A 35 7.60 -19.00 -8.03
C VAL A 35 8.12 -19.34 -6.62
N ARG A 36 9.36 -18.99 -6.31
CA ARG A 36 10.00 -19.24 -5.00
C ARG A 36 9.90 -18.04 -4.05
N LEU A 37 9.30 -16.94 -4.50
CA LEU A 37 9.26 -15.70 -3.75
C LEU A 37 7.91 -15.53 -3.07
N THR A 38 7.96 -15.14 -1.81
CA THR A 38 6.82 -14.60 -1.09
C THR A 38 6.63 -13.14 -1.48
N GLN A 39 5.38 -12.73 -1.66
CA GLN A 39 5.02 -11.34 -1.93
C GLN A 39 4.35 -10.72 -0.71
N THR A 40 4.62 -9.44 -0.49
CA THR A 40 3.89 -8.61 0.48
C THR A 40 3.09 -7.58 -0.30
N LYS A 41 1.78 -7.53 -0.06
CA LYS A 41 0.87 -6.55 -0.65
C LYS A 41 0.44 -5.54 0.40
N ILE A 42 0.66 -4.26 0.12
CA ILE A 42 0.22 -3.14 0.97
C ILE A 42 -0.92 -2.45 0.25
N ILE A 43 -2.05 -2.27 0.93
CA ILE A 43 -3.24 -1.62 0.39
C ILE A 43 -3.56 -0.42 1.28
N GLU A 44 -3.57 0.76 0.68
CA GLU A 44 -4.13 1.99 1.25
C GLU A 44 -5.41 2.32 0.48
N GLN A 45 -6.54 2.31 1.16
CA GLN A 45 -7.86 2.54 0.58
C GLN A 45 -8.55 3.73 1.27
N ASP A 46 -8.91 4.73 0.46
CA ASP A 46 -9.74 5.88 0.82
C ASP A 46 -11.04 5.84 -0.01
N GLY A 47 -12.05 5.16 0.53
CA GLY A 47 -13.29 4.87 -0.18
C GLY A 47 -13.06 4.00 -1.42
N ASP A 48 -13.23 4.60 -2.60
CA ASP A 48 -12.99 3.95 -3.90
C ASP A 48 -11.60 4.28 -4.50
N LYS A 49 -10.78 5.07 -3.80
CA LYS A 49 -9.39 5.35 -4.21
C LYS A 49 -8.46 4.34 -3.55
N PHE A 50 -7.68 3.66 -4.37
CA PHE A 50 -6.73 2.65 -3.92
C PHE A 50 -5.32 3.06 -4.31
N LYS A 51 -4.39 2.86 -3.38
CA LYS A 51 -2.96 2.79 -3.65
C LYS A 51 -2.47 1.43 -3.21
N THR A 52 -1.94 0.67 -4.14
CA THR A 52 -1.50 -0.70 -3.86
C THR A 52 -0.03 -0.86 -4.21
N LYS A 53 0.70 -1.57 -3.36
CA LYS A 53 2.10 -1.93 -3.58
C LYS A 53 2.25 -3.41 -3.41
N THR A 54 2.79 -4.09 -4.42
CA THR A 54 3.11 -5.51 -4.35
C THR A 54 4.63 -5.65 -4.41
N ASN A 55 5.23 -6.04 -3.29
CA ASN A 55 6.68 -6.11 -3.12
C ASN A 55 7.16 -7.55 -3.06
N SER A 56 8.34 -7.81 -3.63
CA SER A 56 9.09 -9.05 -3.47
C SER A 56 10.58 -8.75 -3.49
N THR A 57 11.42 -9.73 -3.16
CA THR A 57 12.89 -9.55 -3.25
C THR A 57 13.41 -9.42 -4.69
N PHE A 58 12.54 -9.59 -5.70
CA PHE A 58 12.91 -9.56 -7.11
C PHE A 58 12.30 -8.37 -7.87
N ARG A 59 10.99 -8.18 -7.76
CA ARG A 59 10.25 -7.10 -8.44
C ARG A 59 9.22 -6.48 -7.51
N ASN A 60 9.07 -5.17 -7.61
CA ASN A 60 8.05 -4.39 -6.94
C ASN A 60 7.14 -3.77 -7.99
N TYR A 61 5.85 -3.71 -7.69
CA TYR A 61 4.83 -3.19 -8.59
C TYR A 61 3.81 -2.36 -7.81
N ASP A 62 3.69 -1.10 -8.20
CA ASP A 62 2.78 -0.13 -7.60
C ASP A 62 1.62 0.12 -8.57
N LEU A 63 0.40 0.16 -8.05
CA LEU A 63 -0.82 0.41 -8.82
C LEU A 63 -1.78 1.27 -8.00
N ASP A 64 -1.96 2.49 -8.47
CA ASP A 64 -2.93 3.45 -7.93
C ASP A 64 -4.13 3.52 -8.89
N PHE A 65 -5.34 3.43 -8.35
CA PHE A 65 -6.57 3.45 -9.16
C PHE A 65 -7.75 4.02 -8.39
N THR A 66 -8.81 4.36 -9.13
CA THR A 66 -10.12 4.67 -8.56
C THR A 66 -11.13 3.69 -9.14
N VAL A 67 -11.91 3.04 -8.27
CA VAL A 67 -12.90 2.05 -8.71
C VAL A 67 -13.93 2.72 -9.63
N GLY A 68 -14.25 2.06 -10.74
CA GLY A 68 -15.17 2.55 -11.78
C GLY A 68 -14.54 3.47 -12.83
N VAL A 69 -13.26 3.82 -12.70
CA VAL A 69 -12.55 4.68 -13.66
C VAL A 69 -11.55 3.85 -14.46
N GLU A 70 -11.71 3.81 -15.78
CA GLU A 70 -10.74 3.15 -16.67
C GLU A 70 -9.48 4.01 -16.83
N PHE A 71 -8.31 3.39 -16.84
CA PHE A 71 -7.02 4.08 -16.98
C PHE A 71 -6.02 3.26 -17.82
N ASP A 72 -4.98 3.93 -18.30
CA ASP A 72 -3.88 3.28 -19.00
C ASP A 72 -2.86 2.76 -17.98
N GLU A 73 -2.58 1.46 -18.01
CA GLU A 73 -1.65 0.77 -17.13
C GLU A 73 -0.47 0.24 -17.94
N TYR A 74 0.75 0.50 -17.47
CA TYR A 74 1.96 -0.13 -17.99
C TYR A 74 2.51 -1.12 -16.97
N THR A 75 2.53 -2.41 -17.29
CA THR A 75 2.93 -3.51 -16.39
C THR A 75 4.45 -3.67 -16.29
N LYS A 76 5.13 -2.54 -16.04
CA LYS A 76 6.59 -2.44 -15.98
C LYS A 76 7.17 -3.40 -14.95
N GLY A 77 8.19 -4.16 -15.35
CA GLY A 77 8.89 -5.08 -14.45
C GLY A 77 8.12 -6.38 -14.18
N LEU A 78 6.92 -6.53 -14.73
CA LEU A 78 6.19 -7.78 -14.83
C LEU A 78 6.36 -8.32 -16.26
N ASP A 79 5.35 -8.15 -17.10
CA ASP A 79 5.32 -8.59 -18.50
C ASP A 79 5.48 -7.43 -19.52
N ASN A 80 5.66 -6.20 -19.04
CA ASN A 80 5.98 -4.99 -19.83
C ASN A 80 4.99 -4.70 -20.97
N ARG A 81 3.68 -4.73 -20.66
CA ARG A 81 2.61 -4.44 -21.62
C ARG A 81 1.85 -3.17 -21.25
N ASN A 82 1.35 -2.48 -22.28
CA ASN A 82 0.37 -1.41 -22.12
C ASN A 82 -1.02 -2.01 -22.22
N VAL A 83 -1.85 -1.81 -21.20
CA VAL A 83 -3.23 -2.30 -21.13
C VAL A 83 -4.15 -1.19 -20.67
N LYS A 84 -5.43 -1.27 -21.04
CA LYS A 84 -6.49 -0.46 -20.45
C LYS A 84 -7.14 -1.23 -19.32
N THR A 85 -7.10 -0.65 -18.13
CA THR A 85 -7.51 -1.33 -16.90
C THR A 85 -8.75 -0.66 -16.33
N LEU A 86 -9.76 -1.47 -16.03
CA LEU A 86 -10.96 -1.07 -15.32
C LEU A 86 -11.16 -1.99 -14.13
N ILE A 87 -11.34 -1.40 -12.95
CA ILE A 87 -11.59 -2.13 -11.70
C ILE A 87 -12.96 -1.72 -11.19
N ILE A 88 -13.83 -2.69 -10.89
CA ILE A 88 -15.19 -2.47 -10.39
C ILE A 88 -15.48 -3.35 -9.16
N TRP A 89 -16.47 -2.96 -8.37
CA TRP A 89 -17.02 -3.80 -7.32
C TRP A 89 -18.06 -4.78 -7.87
N GLU A 90 -17.87 -6.07 -7.63
CA GLU A 90 -18.89 -7.11 -7.75
C GLU A 90 -19.22 -7.66 -6.36
N GLY A 91 -20.30 -7.17 -5.75
CA GLY A 91 -20.58 -7.44 -4.34
C GLY A 91 -19.50 -6.81 -3.46
N ASP A 92 -18.76 -7.67 -2.76
CA ASP A 92 -17.64 -7.27 -1.88
C ASP A 92 -16.26 -7.60 -2.49
N ALA A 93 -16.23 -8.05 -3.74
CA ALA A 93 -15.00 -8.36 -4.47
C ALA A 93 -14.66 -7.25 -5.47
N LEU A 94 -13.37 -6.88 -5.55
CA LEU A 94 -12.83 -6.10 -6.65
C LEU A 94 -12.62 -7.00 -7.85
N VAL A 95 -13.10 -6.59 -9.01
CA VAL A 95 -12.88 -7.27 -10.29
C VAL A 95 -12.20 -6.31 -11.24
N CYS A 96 -11.01 -6.71 -11.67
CA CYS A 96 -10.17 -6.00 -12.62
C CYS A 96 -10.21 -6.69 -13.98
N VAL A 97 -10.44 -5.90 -15.02
CA VAL A 97 -10.32 -6.31 -16.42
C VAL A 97 -9.20 -5.50 -17.06
N GLN A 98 -8.23 -6.18 -17.66
CA GLN A 98 -7.08 -5.58 -18.34
C GLN A 98 -7.18 -5.87 -19.85
N LYS A 99 -7.66 -4.90 -20.62
CA LYS A 99 -7.82 -5.03 -22.08
C LYS A 99 -6.50 -4.71 -22.77
N GLY A 100 -6.00 -5.60 -23.60
CA GLY A 100 -4.78 -5.40 -24.37
C GLY A 100 -4.49 -6.59 -25.27
N GLU A 101 -3.20 -6.88 -25.46
CA GLU A 101 -2.73 -7.98 -26.32
C GLU A 101 -3.20 -9.37 -25.85
N LYS A 102 -3.35 -9.56 -24.54
CA LYS A 102 -3.79 -10.83 -23.94
C LYS A 102 -5.28 -10.78 -23.63
N GLU A 103 -6.04 -11.68 -24.25
CA GLU A 103 -7.47 -11.86 -23.97
C GLU A 103 -7.69 -12.42 -22.56
N ASN A 104 -8.86 -12.15 -21.98
CA ASN A 104 -9.29 -12.64 -20.66
C ASN A 104 -8.32 -12.35 -19.50
N ARG A 105 -7.50 -11.30 -19.65
CA ARG A 105 -6.58 -10.84 -18.64
C ARG A 105 -7.30 -9.98 -17.60
N GLY A 106 -7.01 -10.23 -16.33
CA GLY A 106 -7.60 -9.52 -15.21
C GLY A 106 -7.30 -10.20 -13.89
N TRP A 107 -8.00 -9.80 -12.84
CA TRP A 107 -7.96 -10.44 -11.54
C TRP A 107 -9.22 -10.12 -10.73
N LYS A 108 -9.53 -10.96 -9.75
CA LYS A 108 -10.58 -10.77 -8.76
C LYS A 108 -9.95 -10.85 -7.37
N GLN A 109 -10.23 -9.87 -6.51
CA GLN A 109 -9.65 -9.75 -5.18
C GLN A 109 -10.74 -9.49 -4.13
N TRP A 110 -10.72 -10.22 -3.02
CA TRP A 110 -11.69 -10.06 -1.94
C TRP A 110 -11.10 -10.49 -0.60
N VAL A 111 -11.74 -10.05 0.49
CA VAL A 111 -11.33 -10.38 1.86
C VAL A 111 -12.37 -11.31 2.49
N GLU A 112 -11.90 -12.38 3.14
CA GLU A 112 -12.72 -13.21 4.03
C GLU A 112 -11.95 -13.46 5.33
N GLY A 113 -12.49 -12.97 6.45
CA GLY A 113 -11.82 -13.06 7.74
C GLY A 113 -10.50 -12.27 7.75
N ASP A 114 -9.41 -12.94 8.11
CA ASP A 114 -8.04 -12.40 8.15
C ASP A 114 -7.27 -12.65 6.84
N LYS A 115 -7.95 -13.16 5.80
CA LYS A 115 -7.33 -13.52 4.52
C LYS A 115 -7.79 -12.62 3.38
N LEU A 116 -6.85 -12.25 2.52
CA LEU A 116 -7.08 -11.62 1.22
C LEU A 116 -6.84 -12.68 0.15
N TYR A 117 -7.83 -12.88 -0.71
CA TYR A 117 -7.75 -13.79 -1.85
C TYR A 117 -7.58 -13.00 -3.13
N LEU A 118 -6.74 -13.50 -4.02
CA LEU A 118 -6.58 -12.98 -5.38
C LEU A 118 -6.63 -14.14 -6.37
N VAL A 119 -7.49 -14.01 -7.37
CA VAL A 119 -7.63 -15.00 -8.45
C VAL A 119 -7.47 -14.30 -9.79
N SER A 120 -6.62 -14.84 -10.66
CA SER A 120 -6.54 -14.36 -12.04
C SER A 120 -7.31 -15.31 -12.97
N PRO A 121 -8.35 -14.81 -13.69
CA PRO A 121 -9.07 -15.61 -14.67
C PRO A 121 -8.18 -16.01 -15.86
N ARG A 122 -8.68 -17.00 -16.61
CA ARG A 122 -7.88 -17.85 -17.52
C ARG A 122 -7.27 -17.08 -18.70
N VAL A 123 -5.94 -16.86 -18.63
CA VAL A 123 -5.05 -16.77 -19.81
C VAL A 123 -4.49 -18.17 -20.19
N HIS A 124 -4.64 -19.17 -19.30
CA HIS A 124 -4.20 -20.58 -19.40
C HIS A 124 -5.37 -21.53 -18.98
N PRO A 125 -5.39 -22.85 -19.32
CA PRO A 125 -6.49 -23.76 -18.96
C PRO A 125 -6.89 -23.81 -17.47
N ALA A 126 -5.98 -23.45 -16.54
CA ALA A 126 -6.28 -23.36 -15.11
C ALA A 126 -6.06 -21.93 -14.57
N PRO A 127 -6.94 -21.42 -13.67
CA PRO A 127 -6.77 -20.14 -12.99
C PRO A 127 -5.63 -20.15 -11.97
N VAL A 128 -5.16 -18.97 -11.59
CA VAL A 128 -4.23 -18.79 -10.43
C VAL A 128 -5.02 -18.45 -9.20
N HIS A 129 -4.62 -19.01 -8.08
CA HIS A 129 -5.16 -18.69 -6.77
C HIS A 129 -4.03 -18.28 -5.83
N CYS A 130 -4.13 -17.09 -5.26
CA CYS A 130 -3.25 -16.61 -4.21
C CYS A 130 -4.08 -16.33 -2.97
N ALA A 131 -3.56 -16.70 -1.80
CA ALA A 131 -4.09 -16.26 -0.52
C ALA A 131 -2.99 -15.55 0.28
N TYR A 132 -3.37 -14.47 0.92
CA TYR A 132 -2.51 -13.65 1.77
C TYR A 132 -3.15 -13.52 3.15
N THR A 133 -2.33 -13.43 4.18
CA THR A 133 -2.76 -13.23 5.58
C THR A 133 -2.45 -11.79 5.98
N ASN A 134 -3.37 -11.15 6.72
CA ASN A 134 -3.15 -9.80 7.21
C ASN A 134 -2.10 -9.80 8.34
N CYS A 135 -1.02 -9.03 8.16
CA CYS A 135 0.06 -8.87 9.13
C CYS A 135 -0.38 -8.18 10.43
N GLU A 136 -1.46 -7.40 10.41
CA GLU A 136 -1.99 -6.79 11.64
C GLU A 136 -2.58 -7.83 12.61
N PHE A 137 -2.97 -9.01 12.10
CA PHE A 137 -3.53 -10.10 12.90
C PHE A 137 -2.48 -11.16 13.32
N THR A 138 -1.25 -11.10 12.80
CA THR A 138 -0.19 -12.08 13.14
C THR A 138 0.58 -11.77 14.42
N GLN A 139 0.10 -10.88 15.30
CA GLN A 139 0.72 -10.63 16.61
C GLN A 139 -0.17 -10.97 17.81
N PRO A 140 0.07 -12.10 18.49
CA PRO A 140 -0.08 -12.17 19.92
C PRO A 140 1.27 -11.77 20.57
N GLY A 141 1.53 -10.47 20.76
CA GLY A 141 2.68 -10.09 21.60
C GLY A 141 3.36 -8.72 21.47
N ALA A 142 2.92 -7.77 20.64
CA ALA A 142 3.55 -6.44 20.68
C ALA A 142 2.89 -5.55 21.75
N LEU A 143 3.66 -5.34 22.81
CA LEU A 143 3.43 -4.35 23.86
C LEU A 143 3.11 -2.98 23.23
N THR A 144 1.83 -2.58 23.20
CA THR A 144 1.46 -1.21 22.85
C THR A 144 2.02 -0.27 23.93
N ARG A 145 3.21 0.31 23.68
CA ARG A 145 3.58 1.57 24.32
C ARG A 145 2.69 2.65 23.73
N LYS A 146 1.57 2.91 24.40
CA LYS A 146 0.81 4.15 24.22
C LYS A 146 1.78 5.31 24.41
N ILE A 147 2.11 6.02 23.33
CA ILE A 147 2.68 7.35 23.41
C ILE A 147 1.55 8.21 24.00
N ALA A 148 1.60 8.44 25.30
CA ALA A 148 0.75 9.40 25.97
C ALA A 148 1.11 10.79 25.44
N LEU A 149 0.18 11.43 24.74
CA LEU A 149 0.19 12.88 24.53
C LEU A 149 0.36 13.55 25.90
N PRO A 150 1.30 14.49 26.08
CA PRO A 150 1.38 15.22 27.34
C PRO A 150 0.12 16.08 27.47
N SER A 151 -0.68 15.76 28.48
CA SER A 151 -1.82 16.54 28.94
C SER A 151 -1.39 17.96 29.27
N SER A 152 -2.05 18.95 28.65
CA SER A 152 -1.94 20.36 29.02
C SER A 152 -2.21 20.57 30.53
N PRO A 153 -1.42 21.37 31.27
CA PRO A 153 -1.75 21.68 32.65
C PRO A 153 -2.93 22.65 32.69
N LYS A 154 -4.05 22.22 33.26
CA LYS A 154 -5.08 23.12 33.78
C LYS A 154 -4.64 23.58 35.17
N HIS A 155 -4.47 24.89 35.37
CA HIS A 155 -4.56 25.47 36.71
C HIS A 155 -5.51 26.67 36.66
N GLN A 156 -6.51 26.60 37.54
CA GLN A 156 -7.59 27.58 37.76
C GLN A 156 -7.27 28.36 39.07
N PRO A 157 -8.05 29.37 39.50
CA PRO A 157 -7.55 30.74 39.62
C PRO A 157 -7.46 31.29 41.07
N ASN A 158 -7.01 32.55 41.16
CA ASN A 158 -7.20 33.56 42.23
C ASN A 158 -6.09 33.70 43.30
N ALA A 159 -5.41 34.86 43.30
CA ALA A 159 -5.52 35.88 44.37
C ALA A 159 -4.52 37.03 44.15
N CYS A 160 -4.90 38.20 44.63
CA CYS A 160 -4.38 39.54 44.40
C CYS A 160 -3.03 39.83 45.09
N GLY A 161 -2.18 40.68 44.49
CA GLY A 161 -0.93 41.14 45.11
C GLY A 161 -0.20 42.22 44.29
N HIS A 162 -0.21 43.45 44.80
CA HIS A 162 0.29 44.71 44.26
C HIS A 162 1.80 44.83 43.87
N ILE A 163 2.06 45.63 42.80
CA ILE A 163 3.09 46.70 42.58
C ILE A 163 4.60 46.28 42.71
N VAL A 164 5.55 46.57 41.77
CA VAL A 164 6.25 47.84 41.46
C VAL A 164 7.04 47.71 40.14
N ARG A 165 7.21 48.83 39.42
CA ARG A 165 7.89 49.05 38.13
C ARG A 165 9.44 49.03 38.17
N LYS A 166 10.01 48.88 36.95
CA LYS A 166 11.29 49.41 36.37
C LYS A 166 12.49 48.44 36.33
N PRO A 167 13.52 48.70 35.48
CA PRO A 167 13.49 49.04 34.04
C PRO A 167 14.50 48.21 33.20
N PHE A 168 14.38 48.32 31.86
CA PHE A 168 15.37 47.85 30.85
C PHE A 168 16.72 48.59 30.96
N PRO A 169 17.83 47.93 30.60
CA PRO A 169 18.70 48.40 29.50
C PRO A 169 19.21 47.22 28.62
N SER A 170 19.04 47.25 27.30
CA SER A 170 19.98 47.72 26.25
C SER A 170 21.28 46.91 26.08
N GLY A 171 21.48 46.36 24.88
CA GLY A 171 22.76 45.83 24.38
C GLY A 171 22.50 44.82 23.25
N SER A 172 22.39 45.25 21.99
CA SER A 172 23.49 45.38 21.01
C SER A 172 24.17 44.04 20.68
N GLY A 173 23.97 43.52 19.48
CA GLY A 173 24.61 42.28 19.02
C GLY A 173 24.16 41.87 17.62
N ASP A 174 24.54 42.68 16.64
CA ASP A 174 24.49 42.43 15.21
C ASP A 174 25.17 41.09 14.83
N SER A 175 24.53 40.27 14.00
CA SER A 175 25.01 40.00 12.63
C SER A 175 24.59 38.64 12.04
N ARG A 176 24.00 38.78 10.84
CA ARG A 176 24.06 37.89 9.67
C ARG A 176 23.27 36.58 9.67
N ARG A 177 22.05 36.72 9.11
CA ARG A 177 21.39 35.75 8.23
C ARG A 177 22.22 35.41 6.99
N LYS A 178 21.82 34.26 6.41
CA LYS A 178 21.93 33.74 5.03
C LYS A 178 22.95 32.60 4.93
N SER A 179 22.55 31.32 4.96
CA SER A 179 21.81 30.54 3.94
C SER A 179 22.62 30.34 2.64
N ILE A 180 22.63 29.07 2.16
CA ILE A 180 22.83 28.58 0.76
C ILE A 180 24.30 28.23 0.38
N TRP A 181 24.74 27.09 -0.19
CA TRP A 181 24.22 25.81 -0.77
C TRP A 181 25.40 24.77 -0.83
N PRO A 182 25.22 23.50 -1.29
CA PRO A 182 26.12 22.35 -1.15
C PRO A 182 27.05 22.12 -2.35
N PHE A 183 28.13 21.34 -2.20
CA PHE A 183 28.77 20.51 -3.24
C PHE A 183 29.84 19.59 -2.62
N LEU A 184 29.60 18.28 -2.66
CA LEU A 184 30.51 17.12 -2.83
C LEU A 184 29.91 15.86 -2.19
#